data_AF-A0A382QGG8-F1
#
_entry.id   AF-A0A382QGG8-F1
#
_cell.length_a   1.000
_cell.length_b   1.000
_cell.length_c   1.000
_cell.angle_alpha   90.00
_cell.angle_beta   90.00
_cell.angle_gamma   90.00
#
_symmetry.space_group_name_H-M   'P 1'
#
loop_
_entity.id
_entity.type
_entity.pdbx_description
1 polymer ?
#
loop_
_entity_poly.entity_id
_entity_poly.type
_entity_poly.pdbx_seq_one_letter_code
_entity_poly.pdbx_strand_id
1 'polypeptide(L)'
;MNNHQKTGGYTAGLFQTHRSDIWWLEPLLTGLGFLSFVIYTTWAMFQGDYYWFSAGSEGFGGYLSPFYSPLLFIEESAAGSAPLL
;
A
#
# COMPACT_ATOMS: atom_id res chain seq x y z
N MET A 1 -10.11 -40.96 -49.07
CA MET A 1 -9.84 -39.52 -48.86
C MET A 1 -10.43 -39.16 -47.51
N ASN A 2 -9.66 -39.29 -46.42
CA ASN A 2 -10.19 -39.18 -45.06
C ASN A 2 -9.63 -37.91 -44.43
N ASN A 3 -10.37 -36.82 -44.61
CA ASN A 3 -10.01 -35.48 -44.15
C ASN A 3 -10.10 -35.43 -42.62
N HIS A 4 -8.97 -35.60 -41.94
CA HIS A 4 -8.85 -35.36 -40.51
C HIS A 4 -8.80 -33.84 -40.28
N GLN A 5 -9.97 -33.21 -40.26
CA GLN A 5 -10.12 -31.83 -39.85
C GLN A 5 -9.88 -31.75 -38.33
N LYS A 6 -8.65 -31.46 -37.91
CA LYS A 6 -8.38 -31.02 -36.53
C LYS A 6 -8.93 -29.61 -36.39
N THR A 7 -10.20 -29.49 -36.02
CA THR A 7 -10.75 -28.21 -35.57
C THR A 7 -9.95 -27.78 -34.34
N GLY A 8 -9.14 -26.73 -34.48
CA GLY A 8 -8.28 -26.22 -33.43
C GLY A 8 -9.10 -25.67 -32.27
N GLY A 9 -9.49 -26.54 -31.35
CA GLY A 9 -10.13 -26.16 -30.09
C GLY A 9 -9.06 -25.66 -29.13
N TYR A 10 -9.10 -24.37 -28.80
CA TYR A 10 -8.40 -23.87 -27.62
C TYR A 10 -9.38 -23.98 -26.44
N THR A 11 -9.01 -24.78 -25.44
CA THR A 11 -9.64 -24.71 -24.12
C THR A 11 -9.30 -23.33 -23.56
N ALA A 12 -10.30 -22.52 -23.25
CA ALA A 12 -10.14 -21.24 -22.58
C ALA A 12 -10.88 -21.29 -21.25
N GLY A 13 -10.13 -21.37 -20.14
CA GLY A 13 -10.62 -21.20 -18.78
C GLY A 13 -10.32 -19.80 -18.22
N LEU A 14 -10.95 -19.45 -17.10
CA LEU A 14 -10.58 -18.26 -16.34
C LEU A 14 -9.10 -18.33 -15.95
N PHE A 15 -8.36 -17.23 -16.17
CA PHE A 15 -6.91 -17.13 -15.95
C PHE A 15 -6.01 -18.04 -16.80
N GLN A 16 -6.54 -18.69 -17.84
CA GLN A 16 -5.72 -19.49 -18.74
C GLN A 16 -4.98 -18.59 -19.74
N THR A 17 -3.66 -18.80 -19.86
CA THR A 17 -2.79 -18.10 -20.81
C THR A 17 -1.89 -19.10 -21.53
N HIS A 18 -1.57 -18.82 -22.80
CA HIS A 18 -0.62 -19.61 -23.59
C HIS A 18 0.85 -19.25 -23.30
N ARG A 19 1.11 -18.23 -22.49
CA ARG A 19 2.46 -17.86 -22.07
C ARG A 19 3.06 -18.94 -21.15
N SER A 20 4.30 -19.33 -21.45
CA SER A 20 5.08 -20.30 -20.67
C SER A 20 6.04 -19.67 -19.67
N ASP A 21 6.23 -18.36 -19.75
CA ASP A 21 7.08 -17.54 -18.87
C ASP A 21 6.32 -17.04 -17.64
N ILE A 22 7.05 -16.67 -16.58
CA ILE A 22 6.47 -16.18 -15.31
C ILE A 22 6.21 -14.66 -15.38
N TRP A 23 5.47 -14.24 -16.41
CA TRP A 23 5.17 -12.83 -16.68
C TRP A 23 4.37 -12.14 -15.55
N TRP A 24 3.68 -12.91 -14.70
CA TRP A 24 2.84 -12.37 -13.64
C TRP A 24 3.63 -11.97 -12.39
N LEU A 25 4.89 -12.38 -12.25
CA LEU A 25 5.65 -12.17 -11.02
C LEU A 25 5.91 -10.68 -10.75
N GLU A 26 6.40 -9.96 -11.75
CA GLU A 26 6.65 -8.52 -11.65
C GLU A 26 5.40 -7.72 -11.23
N PRO A 27 4.24 -7.81 -11.94
CA PRO A 27 3.04 -7.08 -11.53
C PRO A 27 2.49 -7.56 -10.19
N LEU A 28 2.65 -8.84 -9.83
CA LEU A 28 2.25 -9.32 -8.50
C LEU A 28 3.10 -8.66 -7.40
N LEU A 29 4.42 -8.59 -7.56
CA LEU A 29 5.30 -7.96 -6.59
C LEU A 29 4.97 -6.48 -6.42
N THR A 30 4.74 -5.76 -7.52
CA THR A 30 4.28 -4.36 -7.47
C THR A 30 2.93 -4.24 -6.76
N GLY A 31 1.98 -5.11 -7.08
CA GLY A 31 0.66 -5.13 -6.45
C GLY A 31 0.73 -5.41 -4.95
N LEU A 32 1.58 -6.35 -4.52
CA LEU A 32 1.79 -6.67 -3.11
C LEU A 32 2.47 -5.53 -2.36
N GLY A 33 3.46 -4.87 -2.96
CA GLY A 33 4.08 -3.68 -2.39
C GLY A 33 3.06 -2.56 -2.19
N PHE A 34 2.25 -2.28 -3.21
CA PHE A 34 1.20 -1.26 -3.12
C PHE A 34 0.11 -1.63 -2.10
N LEU A 35 -0.33 -2.89 -2.06
CA LEU A 35 -1.32 -3.36 -1.09
C LEU A 35 -0.78 -3.24 0.34
N SER A 36 0.48 -3.58 0.57
CA SER A 36 1.12 -3.45 1.88
C SER A 36 1.18 -1.99 2.33
N PHE A 37 1.50 -1.07 1.40
CA PHE A 37 1.42 0.36 1.65
C PHE A 37 0.01 0.78 2.05
N VAL A 38 -1.02 0.42 1.27
CA VAL A 38 -2.42 0.76 1.55
C VAL A 38 -2.85 0.27 2.94
N ILE A 39 -2.53 -0.98 3.30
CA ILE A 39 -2.86 -1.54 4.61
C ILE A 39 -2.18 -0.73 5.72
N TYR A 40 -0.89 -0.46 5.58
CA TYR A 40 -0.11 0.28 6.56
C TYR A 40 -0.65 1.71 6.75
N THR A 41 -0.87 2.44 5.67
CA THR A 41 -1.35 3.82 5.75
C THR A 41 -2.76 3.88 6.34
N THR A 42 -3.63 2.94 5.97
CA THR A 42 -4.98 2.85 6.52
C THR A 42 -4.93 2.63 8.03
N TRP A 43 -4.09 1.69 8.48
CA TRP A 43 -3.90 1.46 9.91
C TRP A 43 -3.33 2.70 10.63
N ALA A 44 -2.28 3.32 10.08
CA ALA A 44 -1.62 4.49 10.66
C ALA A 44 -2.55 5.71 10.76
N MET A 45 -3.46 5.88 9.79
CA MET A 45 -4.49 6.93 9.81
C MET A 45 -5.55 6.70 10.88
N PHE A 46 -5.95 5.44 11.14
CA PHE A 46 -6.95 5.13 12.17
C PHE A 46 -6.37 5.07 13.58
N GLN A 47 -5.07 4.83 13.73
CA GLN A 47 -4.43 4.74 15.04
C GLN A 47 -4.62 6.02 15.88
N GLY A 48 -4.47 7.20 15.28
CA GLY A 48 -4.61 8.47 15.98
C GLY A 48 -3.44 8.85 16.89
N ASP A 49 -2.37 8.05 16.94
CA ASP A 49 -1.17 8.27 17.78
C ASP A 49 0.11 8.45 16.93
N TYR A 50 1.19 8.89 17.57
CA TYR A 50 2.55 9.02 17.03
C TYR A 50 2.63 9.83 15.72
N TYR A 51 1.74 10.81 15.58
CA TYR A 51 1.65 11.63 14.38
C TYR A 51 2.64 12.79 14.35
N TRP A 52 3.30 13.10 15.49
CA TRP A 52 4.25 14.20 15.62
C TRP A 52 5.66 13.73 15.93
N PHE A 53 6.65 14.36 15.29
CA PHE A 53 8.06 14.11 15.55
C PHE A 53 8.83 15.41 15.79
N SER A 54 9.60 15.44 16.88
CA SER A 54 10.54 16.52 17.18
C SER A 54 11.82 15.97 17.80
N ALA A 55 12.97 16.25 17.20
CA ALA A 55 14.26 15.77 17.68
C ALA A 55 14.88 16.76 18.67
N GLY A 56 14.34 16.81 19.90
CA GLY A 56 14.99 17.46 21.04
C GLY A 56 15.43 18.93 20.87
N SER A 57 16.33 19.35 21.79
CA SER A 57 16.73 20.75 22.05
C SER A 57 17.63 21.42 21.00
N GLU A 58 17.67 20.94 19.76
CA GLU A 58 18.55 21.47 18.70
C GLU A 58 17.81 22.13 17.53
N GLY A 59 16.49 22.36 17.68
CA GLY A 59 15.70 23.11 16.69
C GLY A 59 15.36 22.34 15.41
N PHE A 60 15.73 21.06 15.32
CA PHE A 60 15.31 20.16 14.25
C PHE A 60 14.08 19.36 14.70
N GLY A 61 12.93 19.54 14.05
CA GLY A 61 11.71 18.86 14.44
C GLY A 61 10.46 19.60 14.03
N GLY A 62 9.35 19.17 14.61
CA GLY A 62 8.03 19.71 14.32
C GLY A 62 7.43 19.16 13.04
N TYR A 63 7.75 17.91 12.71
CA TYR A 63 7.19 17.25 11.54
C TYR A 63 5.92 16.52 11.92
N LEU A 64 4.89 16.79 11.12
CA LEU A 64 3.66 16.01 11.14
C LEU A 64 3.76 14.87 10.14
N SER A 65 3.25 13.71 10.52
CA SER A 65 3.03 12.60 9.60
C SER A 65 2.25 13.09 8.36
N PRO A 66 2.64 12.66 7.14
CA PRO A 66 1.98 13.07 5.91
C PRO A 66 0.53 12.57 5.80
N PHE A 67 0.12 11.66 6.71
CA PHE A 67 -1.23 11.10 6.75
C PHE A 67 -2.22 11.93 7.60
N TYR A 68 -1.75 12.97 8.27
CA TYR A 68 -2.57 13.85 9.10
C TYR A 68 -2.60 15.27 8.52
N SER A 69 -3.74 15.94 8.63
CA SER A 69 -3.86 17.36 8.27
C SER A 69 -3.13 18.24 9.28
N PRO A 70 -2.74 19.48 8.90
CA PRO A 70 -2.26 20.47 9.87
C PRO A 70 -3.13 20.54 11.12
N LEU A 71 -2.49 20.68 12.28
CA LEU A 71 -3.15 20.59 13.58
C LEU A 71 -4.09 21.78 13.77
N LEU A 72 -5.39 21.47 13.89
CA LEU A 72 -6.42 22.43 14.32
C LEU A 72 -6.76 22.23 15.80
N PHE A 73 -6.68 20.98 16.27
CA PHE A 73 -6.93 20.55 17.63
C PHE A 73 -5.86 19.53 18.02
N ILE A 74 -5.51 19.50 19.31
CA ILE A 74 -4.55 18.53 19.86
C ILE A 74 -5.30 17.72 20.90
N GLU A 75 -5.15 16.41 20.81
CA GLU A 75 -5.60 15.47 21.82
C GLU A 75 -4.40 15.16 22.71
N GLU A 76 -4.42 15.66 23.95
CA GLU A 76 -3.25 15.64 24.84
C GLU A 76 -2.92 14.24 25.37
N SER A 77 -3.89 13.34 25.44
CA SER A 77 -3.68 11.99 25.97
C SER A 77 -3.13 11.00 24.93
N ALA A 78 -3.19 11.33 23.64
CA ALA A 78 -2.58 10.57 22.55
C ALA A 78 -1.07 10.46 22.73
N ALA A 79 -0.55 9.25 22.52
CA ALA A 79 0.88 9.01 22.62
C ALA A 79 1.61 9.67 21.43
N GLY A 80 2.68 10.43 21.70
CA GLY A 80 3.42 11.12 20.64
C GLY A 80 2.62 12.24 19.96
N SER A 81 1.71 12.86 20.71
CA SER A 81 1.02 14.09 20.30
C SER A 81 1.99 15.28 20.22
N ALA A 82 1.56 16.32 19.51
CA ALA A 82 2.31 17.57 19.45
C ALA A 82 2.25 18.33 20.78
N PRO A 83 3.29 19.09 21.16
CA PRO A 83 3.26 19.90 22.37
C PRO A 83 2.19 21.01 22.25
N LEU A 84 1.59 21.37 23.38
CA LEU A 84 0.80 22.59 23.48
C LEU A 84 1.71 23.80 23.27
N LEU A 85 1.20 24.79 22.51
CA LEU A 85 1.88 26.08 22.31
C LEU A 85 2.07 26.84 23.63
#